data_AF-A0A2E8T376-F1
#
_entry.id   AF-A0A2E8T376-F1
#
_cell.length_a   1.000
_cell.length_b   1.000
_cell.length_c   1.000
_cell.angle_alpha   90.00
_cell.angle_beta   90.00
_cell.angle_gamma   90.00
#
_symmetry.space_group_name_H-M   'P 1'
#
loop_
_entity.id
_entity.type
_entity.pdbx_description
1 polymer ?
#
loop_
_entity_poly.entity_id
_entity_poly.type
_entity_poly.pdbx_seq_one_letter_code
_entity_poly.pdbx_strand_id
1 'polypeptide(L)'
;MTKLSILFKNSIFSDHEKTTIMMKKTLTKISVFLCLIGLFAFSSVSGDLEASDNETIDADKMHTDILNEDLFPSASKCKSCHEDIYREWASSNHAYASLSPMFHKFENAINSLAPTINTFCVRCHATVSTQMGEARELPIWERKQVSREGITCITCHRVNTAYGKANGSRNIVMGEIFEPVYGVLGGDGIKEVVENASTWKVATNSDERGNQIHNEGKIFTQLNQSEFCVSCHQVAVNLGIKLEVVWDQYRDSPAHAQGVSCQDCHMSYKPGVAGHFKTGPAAVVDGRAVNPDRIRHSHAFAGPGYPIAHPGIFPHNPDAENWTMEEWLQFNYRAPWGEEDWEDNYEELVDSGEIEEIEFPEVWEDRFDREEAREIINYNIGLIEEKRELRRQVMENGSHIDGPFFDDNPQIGHDLDFTYTISNTNSGHNLPSGSLGAQPELWVNVALIGPDGTNIWESGYTDSAGDMADLHSADVLSGKVPYDDQLVNLQTKFLTTNVKGTDREMYLPVNFDVDQLPFLRPASQPTTVINHPPFVRMEGRSLPPLSSRDADYSVPGKLIKQPGTYKLAIRMRSRAEPIYFMRFVGATKEMERAMNEWMLDIDAYTVEFEVKG
;
A
#
# COMPACT_ATOMS: atom_id res chain seq x y z
N MET A 1 -38.26 -25.08 -28.05
CA MET A 1 -39.63 -25.64 -27.81
C MET A 1 -39.97 -25.39 -26.35
N THR A 2 -40.77 -24.37 -26.00
CA THR A 2 -42.25 -24.32 -25.98
C THR A 2 -42.94 -25.27 -24.98
N LYS A 3 -43.51 -24.66 -23.93
CA LYS A 3 -44.94 -24.72 -23.50
C LYS A 3 -45.50 -26.08 -23.00
N LEU A 4 -46.57 -26.17 -22.20
CA LEU A 4 -47.50 -25.17 -21.65
C LEU A 4 -48.02 -25.57 -20.24
N SER A 5 -48.66 -24.62 -19.54
CA SER A 5 -49.42 -24.81 -18.29
C SER A 5 -50.87 -25.25 -18.50
N ILE A 6 -51.52 -25.78 -17.44
CA ILE A 6 -52.97 -25.74 -17.12
C ILE A 6 -53.12 -26.31 -15.68
N LEU A 7 -53.64 -25.64 -14.64
CA LEU A 7 -54.91 -24.91 -14.38
C LEU A 7 -55.97 -25.78 -13.65
N PHE A 8 -56.35 -25.37 -12.43
CA PHE A 8 -57.75 -25.19 -12.01
C PHE A 8 -57.84 -24.26 -10.77
N LYS A 9 -59.06 -23.88 -10.32
CA LYS A 9 -59.32 -22.55 -9.69
C LYS A 9 -60.49 -22.55 -8.67
N ASN A 10 -60.62 -21.43 -7.94
CA ASN A 10 -61.73 -21.02 -7.03
C ASN A 10 -61.66 -21.66 -5.62
N SER A 11 -62.13 -21.06 -4.50
CA SER A 11 -62.93 -19.85 -4.19
C SER A 11 -62.68 -19.43 -2.70
N ILE A 12 -63.11 -18.31 -2.06
CA ILE A 12 -63.93 -17.12 -2.40
C ILE A 12 -63.65 -15.96 -1.37
N PHE A 13 -64.37 -14.81 -1.43
CA PHE A 13 -64.32 -13.65 -0.49
C PHE A 13 -65.39 -13.77 0.65
N SER A 14 -65.68 -12.87 1.62
CA SER A 14 -65.54 -11.40 1.75
C SER A 14 -65.71 -10.87 3.19
N ASP A 15 -65.22 -9.65 3.39
CA ASP A 15 -65.39 -8.56 4.40
C ASP A 15 -66.48 -8.57 5.51
N HIS A 16 -66.09 -8.03 6.69
CA HIS A 16 -66.67 -6.87 7.43
C HIS A 16 -65.95 -6.74 8.81
N GLU A 17 -65.69 -5.58 9.45
CA GLU A 17 -65.85 -4.15 9.13
C GLU A 17 -64.98 -3.26 10.08
N LYS A 18 -64.42 -2.13 9.61
CA LYS A 18 -64.28 -0.78 10.26
C LYS A 18 -63.66 -0.62 11.70
N THR A 19 -63.12 0.51 12.20
CA THR A 19 -62.64 1.85 11.74
C THR A 19 -62.03 2.57 12.99
N THR A 20 -60.74 2.93 13.11
CA THR A 20 -60.01 4.14 12.58
C THR A 20 -59.73 5.25 13.64
N ILE A 21 -58.46 5.35 14.09
CA ILE A 21 -57.64 6.59 14.30
C ILE A 21 -57.94 7.61 15.47
N MET A 22 -56.83 8.13 16.05
CA MET A 22 -56.54 9.50 16.60
C MET A 22 -56.34 9.80 18.12
N MET A 23 -55.11 10.25 18.41
CA MET A 23 -54.70 11.48 19.15
C MET A 23 -54.95 11.74 20.66
N LYS A 24 -53.80 11.84 21.36
CA LYS A 24 -53.35 12.95 22.26
C LYS A 24 -54.11 13.31 23.58
N LYS A 25 -53.30 13.26 24.65
CA LYS A 25 -53.15 14.20 25.79
C LYS A 25 -53.96 14.02 27.11
N THR A 26 -53.23 14.34 28.19
CA THR A 26 -53.61 15.01 29.47
C THR A 26 -54.25 14.27 30.66
N LEU A 27 -53.41 14.08 31.70
CA LEU A 27 -53.51 14.67 33.07
C LEU A 27 -54.21 13.97 34.27
N THR A 28 -53.42 13.72 35.35
CA THR A 28 -53.65 14.11 36.79
C THR A 28 -53.66 13.02 37.90
N LYS A 29 -52.51 12.87 38.60
CA LYS A 29 -52.34 12.55 40.07
C LYS A 29 -52.90 11.18 40.59
N ILE A 30 -52.63 10.66 41.81
CA ILE A 30 -52.28 11.20 43.16
C ILE A 30 -51.29 10.28 43.93
N SER A 31 -50.29 10.88 44.61
CA SER A 31 -49.50 10.52 45.84
C SER A 31 -49.05 9.05 46.11
N VAL A 32 -48.05 8.70 46.95
CA VAL A 32 -47.60 9.10 48.32
C VAL A 32 -46.14 8.58 48.52
N PHE A 33 -45.20 9.05 49.37
CA PHE A 33 -44.84 10.34 50.02
C PHE A 33 -43.52 10.12 50.84
N LEU A 34 -43.01 11.15 51.55
CA LEU A 34 -41.74 11.23 52.32
C LEU A 34 -40.43 11.23 51.47
N CYS A 35 -39.32 11.86 51.91
CA CYS A 35 -39.03 12.54 53.18
C CYS A 35 -38.58 14.02 53.00
N LEU A 36 -38.27 14.73 54.09
CA LEU A 36 -38.30 16.21 54.17
C LEU A 36 -37.18 16.77 55.07
N ILE A 37 -36.95 18.09 54.96
CA ILE A 37 -36.14 19.02 55.80
C ILE A 37 -34.71 19.27 55.25
N GLY A 38 -34.28 20.54 55.04
CA GLY A 38 -35.02 21.80 55.22
C GLY A 38 -34.26 23.05 54.73
N LEU A 39 -34.97 24.19 54.65
CA LEU A 39 -34.41 25.49 54.26
C LEU A 39 -33.92 26.30 55.47
N PHE A 40 -32.91 27.14 55.24
CA PHE A 40 -32.78 28.48 55.83
C PHE A 40 -32.67 29.51 54.70
N ALA A 41 -32.87 30.81 54.98
CA ALA A 41 -33.34 31.78 53.98
C ALA A 41 -32.73 33.20 54.13
N PHE A 42 -33.21 34.12 53.26
CA PHE A 42 -33.03 35.59 53.19
C PHE A 42 -31.86 36.18 52.36
N SER A 43 -32.24 36.65 51.17
CA SER A 43 -32.09 38.05 50.69
C SER A 43 -30.74 38.66 50.27
N SER A 44 -30.62 38.87 48.95
CA SER A 44 -30.10 40.08 48.29
C SER A 44 -30.96 40.33 47.04
N VAL A 45 -31.66 41.47 46.89
CA VAL A 45 -31.17 42.77 46.39
C VAL A 45 -30.62 42.66 44.97
N SER A 46 -31.31 43.29 44.03
CA SER A 46 -30.95 43.44 42.62
C SER A 46 -29.80 44.44 42.43
N GLY A 47 -28.84 44.06 41.60
CA GLY A 47 -27.86 44.96 41.00
C GLY A 47 -27.38 44.32 39.71
N ASP A 48 -27.48 45.05 38.60
CA ASP A 48 -27.09 44.53 37.29
C ASP A 48 -25.57 44.36 37.21
N LEU A 49 -25.13 43.19 36.78
CA LEU A 49 -23.76 42.91 36.35
C LEU A 49 -23.87 42.27 34.98
N GLU A 50 -23.38 42.98 33.96
CA GLU A 50 -23.26 42.47 32.60
C GLU A 50 -22.30 41.27 32.63
N ALA A 51 -22.84 40.07 32.46
CA ALA A 51 -22.03 38.88 32.23
C ALA A 51 -21.45 38.99 30.82
N SER A 52 -20.13 39.10 30.72
CA SER A 52 -19.41 39.09 29.45
C SER A 52 -19.76 37.83 28.65
N ASP A 53 -20.05 37.97 27.36
CA ASP A 53 -20.28 36.86 26.45
C ASP A 53 -19.11 35.87 26.48
N ASN A 54 -19.34 34.74 27.14
CA ASN A 54 -18.39 33.64 27.18
C ASN A 54 -18.76 32.71 26.03
N GLU A 55 -18.07 32.85 24.89
CA GLU A 55 -18.31 32.07 23.68
C GLU A 55 -18.37 30.57 24.01
N THR A 56 -19.58 30.00 23.96
CA THR A 56 -19.76 28.56 24.02
C THR A 56 -19.26 27.99 22.70
N ILE A 57 -18.00 27.52 22.71
CA ILE A 57 -17.37 26.83 21.59
C ILE A 57 -18.32 25.73 21.11
N ASP A 58 -18.90 25.94 19.93
CA ASP A 58 -19.86 25.03 19.33
C ASP A 58 -19.11 23.79 18.82
N ALA A 59 -19.27 22.69 19.53
CA ALA A 59 -18.62 21.42 19.20
C ALA A 59 -19.07 20.90 17.82
N ASP A 60 -20.34 21.08 17.43
CA ASP A 60 -20.83 20.60 16.13
C ASP A 60 -20.34 21.51 15.00
N LYS A 61 -20.17 22.81 15.26
CA LYS A 61 -19.41 23.67 14.35
C LYS A 61 -17.95 23.19 14.23
N MET A 62 -17.25 22.91 15.33
CA MET A 62 -15.88 22.38 15.26
C MET A 62 -15.79 21.05 14.49
N HIS A 63 -16.73 20.12 14.71
CA HIS A 63 -16.80 18.85 13.96
C HIS A 63 -17.06 19.08 12.47
N THR A 64 -17.83 20.11 12.11
CA THR A 64 -18.09 20.49 10.70
C THR A 64 -16.88 21.19 10.08
N ASP A 65 -16.24 22.10 10.79
CA ASP A 65 -15.05 22.83 10.34
C ASP A 65 -13.85 21.87 10.15
N ILE A 66 -13.71 20.82 10.96
CA ILE A 66 -12.69 19.75 10.81
C ILE A 66 -12.83 18.97 9.48
N LEU A 67 -14.04 18.91 8.91
CA LEU A 67 -14.29 18.29 7.61
C LEU A 67 -13.98 19.23 6.42
N ASN A 68 -13.57 20.48 6.68
CA ASN A 68 -13.13 21.39 5.63
C ASN A 68 -11.75 20.96 5.07
N GLU A 69 -11.75 20.65 3.79
CA GLU A 69 -10.57 20.20 3.03
C GLU A 69 -9.48 21.28 2.92
N ASP A 70 -9.82 22.56 3.04
CA ASP A 70 -8.80 23.62 3.08
C ASP A 70 -7.93 23.57 4.36
N LEU A 71 -8.40 22.97 5.47
CA LEU A 71 -7.59 22.73 6.66
C LEU A 71 -6.57 21.58 6.51
N PHE A 72 -6.63 20.85 5.38
CA PHE A 72 -5.76 19.75 5.02
C PHE A 72 -5.37 19.87 3.53
N PRO A 73 -4.48 20.81 3.16
CA PRO A 73 -4.21 21.09 1.76
C PRO A 73 -3.60 19.88 1.02
N SER A 74 -4.24 19.52 -0.10
CA SER A 74 -3.80 18.52 -1.08
C SER A 74 -2.37 18.79 -1.59
N ALA A 75 -1.64 17.71 -1.88
CA ALA A 75 -0.32 17.75 -2.51
C ALA A 75 -0.31 18.47 -3.87
N SER A 76 -1.45 18.57 -4.57
CA SER A 76 -1.59 19.39 -5.79
C SER A 76 -1.27 20.87 -5.54
N LYS A 77 -1.68 21.43 -4.38
CA LYS A 77 -1.30 22.79 -3.97
C LYS A 77 0.23 22.90 -3.81
N CYS A 78 0.90 21.84 -3.34
CA CYS A 78 2.36 21.77 -3.24
C CYS A 78 3.08 21.60 -4.60
N LYS A 79 2.50 20.89 -5.59
CA LYS A 79 3.04 20.73 -6.96
C LYS A 79 3.45 22.07 -7.56
N SER A 80 2.67 23.13 -7.31
CA SER A 80 2.85 24.50 -7.83
C SER A 80 4.24 25.13 -7.59
N CYS A 81 4.96 24.68 -6.55
CA CYS A 81 6.28 25.20 -6.17
C CYS A 81 7.33 24.08 -5.95
N HIS A 82 6.89 22.83 -5.76
CA HIS A 82 7.74 21.67 -5.44
C HIS A 82 7.60 20.54 -6.46
N GLU A 83 7.48 20.89 -7.75
CA GLU A 83 7.17 19.98 -8.87
C GLU A 83 7.96 18.66 -8.86
N ASP A 84 9.31 18.69 -8.75
CA ASP A 84 10.11 17.46 -8.71
C ASP A 84 9.74 16.55 -7.53
N ILE A 85 9.52 17.15 -6.36
CA ILE A 85 9.22 16.43 -5.11
C ILE A 85 7.82 15.83 -5.19
N TYR A 86 6.86 16.57 -5.76
CA TYR A 86 5.53 16.06 -6.08
C TYR A 86 5.63 14.88 -7.06
N ARG A 87 6.37 15.01 -8.16
CA ARG A 87 6.54 13.97 -9.18
C ARG A 87 7.16 12.68 -8.61
N GLU A 88 8.20 12.81 -7.79
CA GLU A 88 8.82 11.70 -7.08
C GLU A 88 7.84 11.04 -6.09
N TRP A 89 7.08 11.84 -5.34
CA TRP A 89 6.09 11.35 -4.38
C TRP A 89 4.87 10.70 -5.05
N ALA A 90 4.36 11.25 -6.15
CA ALA A 90 3.06 10.90 -6.73
C ALA A 90 2.96 9.44 -7.19
N SER A 91 4.08 8.85 -7.64
CA SER A 91 4.17 7.42 -7.97
C SER A 91 4.66 6.53 -6.82
N SER A 92 5.11 7.11 -5.70
CA SER A 92 5.66 6.38 -4.55
C SER A 92 4.66 5.41 -3.90
N ASN A 93 5.15 4.49 -3.06
CA ASN A 93 4.26 3.62 -2.27
C ASN A 93 3.55 4.37 -1.12
N HIS A 94 4.01 5.57 -0.75
CA HIS A 94 3.34 6.44 0.21
C HIS A 94 2.07 7.09 -0.38
N ALA A 95 2.17 7.63 -1.60
CA ALA A 95 1.01 8.20 -2.30
C ALA A 95 -0.01 7.11 -2.72
N TYR A 96 0.46 5.88 -2.95
CA TYR A 96 -0.39 4.73 -3.29
C TYR A 96 -1.14 4.12 -2.10
N ALA A 97 -0.79 4.47 -0.86
CA ALA A 97 -1.14 3.68 0.33
C ALA A 97 -2.66 3.49 0.54
N SER A 98 -3.45 4.51 0.21
CA SER A 98 -4.92 4.55 0.27
C SER A 98 -5.63 4.08 -1.00
N LEU A 99 -4.94 3.94 -2.13
CA LEU A 99 -5.51 3.60 -3.44
C LEU A 99 -5.30 2.14 -3.85
N SER A 100 -4.52 1.37 -3.07
CA SER A 100 -4.27 -0.04 -3.39
C SER A 100 -5.56 -0.87 -3.34
N PRO A 101 -6.01 -1.49 -4.45
CA PRO A 101 -7.18 -2.34 -4.43
C PRO A 101 -6.90 -3.63 -3.64
N MET A 102 -5.65 -4.05 -3.51
CA MET A 102 -5.27 -5.15 -2.60
C MET A 102 -5.40 -4.76 -1.14
N PHE A 103 -5.01 -3.53 -0.75
CA PHE A 103 -5.29 -3.02 0.59
C PHE A 103 -6.79 -3.04 0.86
N HIS A 104 -7.63 -2.52 -0.04
CA HIS A 104 -9.08 -2.54 0.15
C HIS A 104 -9.67 -3.95 0.22
N LYS A 105 -9.22 -4.91 -0.60
CA LYS A 105 -9.67 -6.31 -0.52
C LYS A 105 -9.29 -6.97 0.80
N PHE A 106 -8.05 -6.79 1.25
CA PHE A 106 -7.57 -7.32 2.52
C PHE A 106 -8.26 -6.69 3.73
N GLU A 107 -8.42 -5.35 3.74
CA GLU A 107 -9.08 -4.60 4.81
C GLU A 107 -10.56 -5.02 4.96
N ASN A 108 -11.28 -5.15 3.84
CA ASN A 108 -12.65 -5.68 3.83
C ASN A 108 -12.73 -7.15 4.31
N ALA A 109 -11.79 -8.01 3.91
CA ALA A 109 -11.77 -9.40 4.34
C ALA A 109 -11.51 -9.53 5.85
N ILE A 110 -10.54 -8.78 6.37
CA ILE A 110 -10.27 -8.70 7.82
C ILE A 110 -11.46 -8.11 8.58
N ASN A 111 -12.11 -7.06 8.05
CA ASN A 111 -13.31 -6.48 8.66
C ASN A 111 -14.48 -7.47 8.73
N SER A 112 -14.67 -8.28 7.70
CA SER A 112 -15.73 -9.29 7.65
C SER A 112 -15.49 -10.43 8.64
N LEU A 113 -14.23 -10.82 8.84
CA LEU A 113 -13.83 -11.90 9.74
C LEU A 113 -13.67 -11.44 11.20
N ALA A 114 -13.23 -10.19 11.41
CA ALA A 114 -12.82 -9.63 12.70
C ALA A 114 -13.17 -8.12 12.79
N PRO A 115 -14.46 -7.74 12.87
CA PRO A 115 -14.93 -6.35 12.82
C PRO A 115 -14.47 -5.44 13.98
N THR A 116 -13.67 -5.97 14.91
CA THR A 116 -13.12 -5.27 16.09
C THR A 116 -11.84 -4.49 15.80
N ILE A 117 -11.33 -4.51 14.56
CA ILE A 117 -10.07 -3.85 14.17
C ILE A 117 -10.18 -2.32 14.05
N ASN A 118 -11.39 -1.80 13.83
CA ASN A 118 -11.67 -0.36 13.70
C ASN A 118 -10.73 0.34 12.69
N THR A 119 -10.23 1.54 12.99
CA THR A 119 -9.38 2.36 12.10
C THR A 119 -7.90 1.95 12.04
N PHE A 120 -7.50 0.82 12.63
CA PHE A 120 -6.10 0.39 12.70
C PHE A 120 -5.36 0.42 11.36
N CYS A 121 -6.00 -0.08 10.29
CA CYS A 121 -5.43 -0.14 8.94
C CYS A 121 -5.25 1.27 8.33
N VAL A 122 -6.33 2.06 8.29
CA VAL A 122 -6.33 3.40 7.69
C VAL A 122 -5.42 4.40 8.41
N ARG A 123 -5.09 4.20 9.69
CA ARG A 123 -4.13 5.04 10.43
C ARG A 123 -2.68 4.98 9.90
N CYS A 124 -2.35 4.01 9.05
CA CYS A 124 -1.07 3.93 8.34
C CYS A 124 -1.19 4.08 6.81
N HIS A 125 -2.42 4.12 6.27
CA HIS A 125 -2.68 4.10 4.82
C HIS A 125 -3.42 5.34 4.30
N ALA A 126 -4.28 5.95 5.11
CA ALA A 126 -5.09 7.13 4.79
C ALA A 126 -5.08 8.08 5.99
N THR A 127 -3.90 8.61 6.33
CA THR A 127 -3.68 9.35 7.58
C THR A 127 -4.56 10.59 7.72
N VAL A 128 -4.64 11.42 6.68
CA VAL A 128 -5.46 12.64 6.67
C VAL A 128 -6.94 12.32 6.85
N SER A 129 -7.44 11.31 6.14
CA SER A 129 -8.81 10.77 6.30
C SER A 129 -9.14 10.48 7.78
N THR A 130 -8.21 9.87 8.52
CA THR A 130 -8.41 9.58 9.95
C THR A 130 -8.28 10.79 10.88
N GLN A 131 -7.71 11.91 10.41
CA GLN A 131 -7.63 13.19 11.14
C GLN A 131 -8.83 14.08 10.88
N MET A 132 -9.36 14.08 9.65
CA MET A 132 -10.63 14.71 9.29
C MET A 132 -11.84 13.99 9.92
N GLY A 133 -11.65 12.77 10.42
CA GLY A 133 -12.74 11.98 11.01
C GLY A 133 -13.70 11.38 9.98
N GLU A 134 -13.26 11.20 8.73
CA GLU A 134 -14.06 10.51 7.71
C GLU A 134 -14.44 9.09 8.19
N ALA A 135 -15.65 8.64 7.83
CA ALA A 135 -16.05 7.27 8.10
C ALA A 135 -15.08 6.27 7.44
N ARG A 136 -14.72 5.21 8.16
CA ARG A 136 -13.73 4.23 7.69
C ARG A 136 -14.26 3.38 6.54
N GLU A 137 -15.55 3.11 6.56
CA GLU A 137 -16.33 2.41 5.55
C GLU A 137 -16.67 3.26 4.32
N LEU A 138 -16.37 4.57 4.32
CA LEU A 138 -16.60 5.45 3.18
C LEU A 138 -15.80 4.97 1.94
N PRO A 139 -16.44 4.77 0.76
CA PRO A 139 -15.74 4.35 -0.44
C PRO A 139 -14.66 5.34 -0.88
N ILE A 140 -13.58 4.84 -1.49
CA ILE A 140 -12.41 5.67 -1.85
C ILE A 140 -12.76 6.80 -2.84
N TRP A 141 -13.74 6.57 -3.72
CA TRP A 141 -14.26 7.58 -4.65
C TRP A 141 -15.18 8.62 -3.98
N GLU A 142 -15.73 8.35 -2.80
CA GLU A 142 -16.52 9.33 -2.01
C GLU A 142 -15.64 10.18 -1.06
N ARG A 143 -14.37 9.80 -0.85
CA ARG A 143 -13.42 10.54 0.00
C ARG A 143 -12.94 11.84 -0.63
N LYS A 144 -12.48 12.76 0.23
CA LYS A 144 -11.79 13.99 -0.17
C LYS A 144 -10.51 13.71 -0.96
N GLN A 145 -10.06 14.66 -1.79
CA GLN A 145 -8.89 14.44 -2.65
C GLN A 145 -7.63 14.22 -1.80
N VAL A 146 -7.41 15.05 -0.78
CA VAL A 146 -6.31 14.84 0.19
C VAL A 146 -6.41 13.52 0.97
N SER A 147 -7.62 12.97 1.16
CA SER A 147 -7.82 11.66 1.79
C SER A 147 -7.47 10.49 0.87
N ARG A 148 -7.51 10.69 -0.46
CA ARG A 148 -7.08 9.72 -1.48
C ARG A 148 -5.56 9.70 -1.68
N GLU A 149 -4.84 10.74 -1.26
CA GLU A 149 -3.37 10.87 -1.35
C GLU A 149 -2.59 10.01 -0.32
N GLY A 150 -3.26 9.39 0.64
CA GLY A 150 -2.70 8.36 1.52
C GLY A 150 -1.72 8.85 2.57
N ILE A 151 -0.42 8.77 2.25
CA ILE A 151 0.68 9.38 3.00
C ILE A 151 1.20 10.57 2.18
N THR A 152 0.46 11.67 2.26
CA THR A 152 0.67 12.93 1.54
C THR A 152 1.75 13.82 2.18
N CYS A 153 2.13 14.90 1.50
CA CYS A 153 3.07 15.91 1.96
C CYS A 153 2.79 16.38 3.40
N ILE A 154 1.52 16.69 3.73
CA ILE A 154 1.15 17.19 5.07
C ILE A 154 1.24 16.11 6.17
N THR A 155 1.11 14.82 5.84
CA THR A 155 1.31 13.71 6.78
C THR A 155 2.73 13.69 7.35
N CYS A 156 3.72 14.11 6.55
CA CYS A 156 5.10 14.21 6.97
C CYS A 156 5.45 15.63 7.46
N HIS A 157 5.05 16.65 6.71
CA HIS A 157 5.52 18.02 6.88
C HIS A 157 4.59 18.95 7.68
N ARG A 158 3.43 18.47 8.16
CA ARG A 158 2.64 19.18 9.18
C ARG A 158 2.55 18.37 10.47
N VAL A 159 3.69 17.83 10.91
CA VAL A 159 3.87 17.18 12.22
C VAL A 159 4.88 17.98 13.04
N ASN A 160 4.49 18.39 14.25
CA ASN A 160 5.30 19.20 15.16
C ASN A 160 5.70 18.46 16.46
N THR A 161 5.23 17.23 16.63
CA THR A 161 5.33 16.44 17.86
C THR A 161 6.15 15.19 17.58
N ALA A 162 7.13 14.88 18.44
CA ALA A 162 7.97 13.70 18.29
C ALA A 162 7.24 12.42 18.73
N TYR A 163 7.30 11.37 17.90
CA TYR A 163 6.61 10.10 18.12
C TYR A 163 7.57 8.91 18.00
N GLY A 164 7.51 7.97 18.93
CA GLY A 164 8.17 6.66 18.83
C GLY A 164 7.25 5.59 18.20
N LYS A 165 7.31 4.35 18.73
CA LYS A 165 6.38 3.27 18.39
C LYS A 165 4.94 3.69 18.71
N ALA A 166 4.09 3.78 17.69
CA ALA A 166 2.77 4.39 17.82
C ALA A 166 1.62 3.68 17.06
N ASN A 167 1.87 2.65 16.26
CA ASN A 167 0.86 1.96 15.43
C ASN A 167 -0.03 2.96 14.64
N GLY A 168 0.58 3.79 13.79
CA GLY A 168 -0.09 4.85 13.02
C GLY A 168 -0.54 6.08 13.81
N SER A 169 -0.50 6.06 15.16
CA SER A 169 -1.02 7.16 15.98
C SER A 169 -0.14 8.42 15.92
N ARG A 170 -0.40 9.33 14.97
CA ARG A 170 0.24 10.65 14.88
C ARG A 170 -0.77 11.74 14.57
N ASN A 171 -0.59 12.92 15.17
CA ASN A 171 -1.39 14.11 14.93
C ASN A 171 -0.82 14.90 13.73
N ILE A 172 -1.67 15.26 12.77
CA ILE A 172 -1.36 16.26 11.74
C ILE A 172 -1.85 17.61 12.28
N VAL A 173 -1.01 18.65 12.20
CA VAL A 173 -1.39 20.02 12.55
C VAL A 173 -2.35 20.51 11.47
N MET A 174 -3.59 20.81 11.84
CA MET A 174 -4.64 21.29 10.95
C MET A 174 -4.41 22.77 10.55
N GLY A 175 -5.07 23.23 9.50
CA GLY A 175 -5.10 24.64 9.09
C GLY A 175 -4.75 24.85 7.61
N GLU A 176 -4.96 26.06 7.11
CA GLU A 176 -4.85 26.34 5.68
C GLU A 176 -3.41 26.26 5.13
N ILE A 177 -3.28 26.35 3.81
CA ILE A 177 -1.98 26.34 3.09
C ILE A 177 -0.98 27.37 3.62
N PHE A 178 -1.46 28.45 4.24
CA PHE A 178 -0.67 29.54 4.83
C PHE A 178 0.08 29.15 6.12
N GLU A 179 -0.30 28.04 6.76
CA GLU A 179 0.25 27.61 8.04
C GLU A 179 1.71 27.09 7.96
N PRO A 180 2.47 27.13 9.07
CA PRO A 180 3.86 26.68 9.09
C PRO A 180 4.05 25.21 8.68
N VAL A 181 5.03 25.00 7.79
CA VAL A 181 5.46 23.68 7.30
C VAL A 181 6.78 23.29 7.97
N TYR A 182 6.92 22.01 8.33
CA TYR A 182 8.01 21.49 9.14
C TYR A 182 9.03 20.71 8.28
N GLY A 183 10.32 21.00 8.48
CA GLY A 183 11.41 20.49 7.65
C GLY A 183 12.70 20.25 8.46
N VAL A 184 13.73 19.75 7.79
CA VAL A 184 15.07 19.51 8.37
C VAL A 184 15.99 20.75 8.30
N LEU A 185 15.57 21.81 7.60
CA LEU A 185 16.30 23.08 7.44
C LEU A 185 15.45 24.25 7.97
N GLY A 186 16.10 25.40 8.20
CA GLY A 186 15.44 26.64 8.58
C GLY A 186 14.58 27.25 7.48
N GLY A 187 13.64 28.12 7.87
CA GLY A 187 12.70 28.80 6.99
C GLY A 187 13.26 29.98 6.19
N ASP A 188 14.58 30.18 6.13
CA ASP A 188 15.17 31.40 5.56
C ASP A 188 14.78 31.64 4.08
N GLY A 189 14.70 30.57 3.29
CA GLY A 189 14.30 30.66 1.87
C GLY A 189 12.82 30.97 1.66
N ILE A 190 11.91 30.48 2.51
CA ILE A 190 10.49 30.86 2.44
C ILE A 190 10.29 32.28 2.99
N LYS A 191 11.05 32.67 4.02
CA LYS A 191 11.06 34.03 4.54
C LYS A 191 11.42 35.06 3.46
N GLU A 192 12.44 34.81 2.64
CA GLU A 192 12.79 35.71 1.52
C GLU A 192 11.64 35.86 0.52
N VAL A 193 10.96 34.75 0.18
CA VAL A 193 9.81 34.74 -0.73
C VAL A 193 8.62 35.52 -0.15
N VAL A 194 8.30 35.31 1.13
CA VAL A 194 7.19 35.99 1.84
C VAL A 194 7.47 37.48 2.04
N GLU A 195 8.69 37.86 2.46
CA GLU A 195 9.09 39.28 2.60
C GLU A 195 9.06 40.05 1.26
N ASN A 196 9.04 39.33 0.12
CA ASN A 196 9.01 39.89 -1.22
C ASN A 196 7.79 39.39 -2.05
N ALA A 197 6.69 38.98 -1.40
CA ALA A 197 5.59 38.21 -2.00
C ALA A 197 5.13 38.69 -3.39
N SER A 198 4.93 40.00 -3.58
CA SER A 198 4.48 40.58 -4.85
C SER A 198 5.47 40.40 -6.01
N THR A 199 6.77 40.29 -5.73
CA THR A 199 7.82 40.03 -6.74
C THR A 199 7.84 38.56 -7.15
N TRP A 200 7.56 37.67 -6.19
CA TRP A 200 7.46 36.22 -6.40
C TRP A 200 6.07 35.75 -6.85
N LYS A 201 5.09 36.66 -6.95
CA LYS A 201 3.69 36.42 -7.32
C LYS A 201 2.96 35.39 -6.43
N VAL A 202 3.35 35.32 -5.17
CA VAL A 202 2.71 34.46 -4.17
C VAL A 202 1.66 35.22 -3.36
N ALA A 203 0.72 34.50 -2.76
CA ALA A 203 -0.29 34.99 -1.83
C ALA A 203 -0.04 34.42 -0.43
N THR A 204 0.02 35.29 0.57
CA THR A 204 0.30 34.98 1.98
C THR A 204 -0.96 34.81 2.83
N ASN A 205 -2.14 35.06 2.23
CA ASN A 205 -3.46 34.93 2.83
C ASN A 205 -4.53 34.74 1.74
N SER A 206 -5.77 34.46 2.15
CA SER A 206 -6.92 34.22 1.27
C SER A 206 -7.25 35.35 0.29
N ASP A 207 -6.95 36.59 0.68
CA ASP A 207 -7.43 37.80 0.00
C ASP A 207 -6.41 38.31 -1.04
N GLU A 208 -5.19 37.78 -1.01
CA GLU A 208 -4.11 38.12 -1.93
C GLU A 208 -4.17 37.34 -3.25
N ARG A 209 -3.89 38.04 -4.36
CA ARG A 209 -3.83 37.43 -5.69
C ARG A 209 -2.41 36.94 -5.99
N GLY A 210 -2.22 35.62 -5.93
CA GLY A 210 -0.99 34.93 -6.30
C GLY A 210 -1.12 33.42 -6.11
N ASN A 211 -0.03 32.69 -6.29
CA ASN A 211 0.03 31.29 -5.87
C ASN A 211 0.06 31.25 -4.33
N GLN A 212 -0.93 30.63 -3.69
CA GLN A 212 -0.99 30.53 -2.23
C GLN A 212 0.21 29.75 -1.68
N ILE A 213 0.84 30.24 -0.61
CA ILE A 213 2.07 29.67 -0.04
C ILE A 213 2.02 29.58 1.48
N HIS A 214 2.77 28.66 2.06
CA HIS A 214 2.96 28.58 3.51
C HIS A 214 3.85 29.73 4.00
N ASN A 215 3.45 30.43 5.05
CA ASN A 215 4.12 31.67 5.48
C ASN A 215 5.41 31.42 6.29
N GLU A 216 5.65 30.20 6.76
CA GLU A 216 6.80 29.88 7.60
C GLU A 216 7.33 28.46 7.35
N GLY A 217 8.64 28.27 7.57
CA GLY A 217 9.33 26.98 7.56
C GLY A 217 9.99 26.72 8.90
N LYS A 218 9.61 25.64 9.60
CA LYS A 218 10.06 25.31 10.96
C LYS A 218 10.97 24.08 10.98
N ILE A 219 12.04 24.14 11.75
CA ILE A 219 12.92 22.97 11.97
C ILE A 219 12.19 21.98 12.89
N PHE A 220 12.02 20.74 12.42
CA PHE A 220 11.58 19.61 13.23
C PHE A 220 12.63 18.50 13.17
N THR A 221 13.41 18.38 14.25
CA THR A 221 14.63 17.55 14.26
C THR A 221 14.37 16.07 14.05
N GLN A 222 13.22 15.54 14.47
CA GLN A 222 12.90 14.12 14.29
C GLN A 222 12.75 13.73 12.81
N LEU A 223 12.40 14.66 11.92
CA LEU A 223 12.21 14.36 10.50
C LEU A 223 13.50 13.83 9.82
N ASN A 224 14.68 14.16 10.37
CA ASN A 224 15.98 13.64 9.95
C ASN A 224 16.48 12.45 10.80
N GLN A 225 15.57 11.77 11.51
CA GLN A 225 15.86 10.63 12.38
C GLN A 225 14.98 9.44 12.00
N SER A 226 15.52 8.23 12.10
CA SER A 226 14.82 7.01 11.68
C SER A 226 13.59 6.71 12.55
N GLU A 227 13.55 7.23 13.77
CA GLU A 227 12.37 7.32 14.64
C GLU A 227 11.14 7.90 13.91
N PHE A 228 11.32 8.77 12.92
CA PHE A 228 10.22 9.30 12.12
C PHE A 228 9.52 8.23 11.27
N CYS A 229 10.17 7.14 10.88
CA CYS A 229 9.51 6.06 10.14
C CYS A 229 8.65 5.14 11.05
N VAL A 230 8.89 5.19 12.37
CA VAL A 230 8.51 4.11 13.32
C VAL A 230 7.02 4.02 13.64
N SER A 231 6.21 5.06 13.39
CA SER A 231 4.76 4.91 13.55
C SER A 231 4.15 3.90 12.58
N CYS A 232 4.71 3.82 11.36
CA CYS A 232 4.17 3.03 10.25
C CYS A 232 5.06 1.81 9.94
N HIS A 233 6.37 1.89 10.15
CA HIS A 233 7.34 0.79 9.96
C HIS A 233 7.66 0.02 11.26
N GLN A 234 6.74 0.05 12.22
CA GLN A 234 6.75 -0.80 13.42
C GLN A 234 5.33 -0.95 13.98
N VAL A 235 4.60 -1.96 13.51
CA VAL A 235 3.16 -2.08 13.78
C VAL A 235 2.80 -3.47 14.30
N ALA A 236 2.02 -3.52 15.38
CA ALA A 236 1.44 -4.74 15.92
C ALA A 236 -0.08 -4.62 16.04
N VAL A 237 -0.82 -5.66 15.61
CA VAL A 237 -2.26 -5.79 15.87
C VAL A 237 -2.54 -5.97 17.36
N ASN A 238 -3.80 -5.79 17.77
CA ASN A 238 -4.26 -5.87 19.16
C ASN A 238 -3.83 -7.14 19.92
N LEU A 239 -3.57 -8.26 19.21
CA LEU A 239 -3.06 -9.51 19.82
C LEU A 239 -1.59 -9.41 20.29
N GLY A 240 -0.83 -8.42 19.81
CA GLY A 240 0.61 -8.28 19.98
C GLY A 240 1.46 -8.98 18.91
N ILE A 241 0.84 -9.57 17.88
CA ILE A 241 1.56 -10.01 16.68
C ILE A 241 2.06 -8.76 15.96
N LYS A 242 3.38 -8.60 15.86
CA LYS A 242 3.99 -7.56 15.02
C LYS A 242 3.80 -7.95 13.56
N LEU A 243 2.97 -7.21 12.83
CA LEU A 243 2.80 -7.38 11.37
C LEU A 243 3.92 -6.69 10.60
N GLU A 244 4.50 -5.66 11.22
CA GLU A 244 5.61 -4.88 10.68
C GLU A 244 6.69 -4.74 11.75
N VAL A 245 7.93 -5.03 11.38
CA VAL A 245 9.10 -5.25 12.26
C VAL A 245 10.40 -4.59 11.77
N VAL A 246 10.40 -3.87 10.63
CA VAL A 246 11.59 -3.20 10.07
C VAL A 246 12.39 -2.43 11.13
N TRP A 247 11.74 -1.66 11.99
CA TRP A 247 12.42 -0.88 13.04
C TRP A 247 13.17 -1.70 14.09
N ASP A 248 12.60 -2.82 14.57
CA ASP A 248 13.28 -3.67 15.55
C ASP A 248 14.46 -4.40 14.90
N GLN A 249 14.35 -4.81 13.63
CA GLN A 249 15.49 -5.32 12.86
C GLN A 249 16.57 -4.24 12.65
N TYR A 250 16.16 -3.01 12.33
CA TYR A 250 17.05 -1.88 12.13
C TYR A 250 17.82 -1.52 13.40
N ARG A 251 17.16 -1.47 14.56
CA ARG A 251 17.85 -1.16 15.83
C ARG A 251 18.95 -2.16 16.20
N ASP A 252 18.80 -3.41 15.78
CA ASP A 252 19.79 -4.47 16.00
C ASP A 252 20.76 -4.62 14.80
N SER A 253 20.71 -3.72 13.81
CA SER A 253 21.46 -3.79 12.55
C SER A 253 22.84 -3.06 12.58
N PRO A 254 23.78 -3.47 11.70
CA PRO A 254 25.02 -2.73 11.45
C PRO A 254 24.82 -1.27 11.02
N ALA A 255 23.78 -0.93 10.25
CA ALA A 255 23.53 0.43 9.79
C ALA A 255 23.22 1.38 10.95
N HIS A 256 22.31 0.98 11.85
CA HIS A 256 21.99 1.73 13.07
C HIS A 256 23.21 1.90 13.97
N ALA A 257 24.03 0.84 14.13
CA ALA A 257 25.28 0.92 14.90
C ALA A 257 26.33 1.88 14.28
N GLN A 258 26.21 2.19 12.99
CA GLN A 258 27.04 3.16 12.27
C GLN A 258 26.38 4.56 12.17
N GLY A 259 25.13 4.71 12.63
CA GLY A 259 24.36 5.96 12.54
C GLY A 259 23.76 6.24 11.15
N VAL A 260 23.74 5.25 10.24
CA VAL A 260 23.12 5.36 8.91
C VAL A 260 21.61 5.24 9.05
N SER A 261 20.87 6.27 8.66
CA SER A 261 19.42 6.37 8.86
C SER A 261 18.61 5.71 7.74
N CYS A 262 17.33 5.41 8.01
CA CYS A 262 16.35 5.02 6.99
C CYS A 262 16.30 6.03 5.82
N GLN A 263 16.40 7.33 6.12
CA GLN A 263 16.42 8.41 5.14
C GLN A 263 17.63 8.31 4.20
N ASP A 264 18.81 7.95 4.71
CA ASP A 264 20.04 7.86 3.91
C ASP A 264 19.95 6.82 2.79
N CYS A 265 19.18 5.73 2.97
CA CYS A 265 19.01 4.67 1.98
C CYS A 265 17.71 4.77 1.16
N HIS A 266 16.57 5.11 1.79
CA HIS A 266 15.26 5.13 1.11
C HIS A 266 14.89 6.47 0.48
N MET A 267 15.54 7.57 0.90
CA MET A 267 15.46 8.87 0.22
C MET A 267 16.75 9.19 -0.57
N SER A 268 17.52 8.15 -0.89
CA SER A 268 18.69 8.19 -1.76
C SER A 268 18.27 8.24 -3.23
N TYR A 269 19.03 8.94 -4.08
CA TYR A 269 18.93 8.81 -5.54
C TYR A 269 19.69 7.60 -6.09
N LYS A 270 20.36 6.81 -5.23
CA LYS A 270 20.70 5.42 -5.51
C LYS A 270 19.96 4.51 -4.51
N PRO A 271 18.75 4.00 -4.85
CA PRO A 271 17.89 3.27 -3.93
C PRO A 271 18.60 2.15 -3.15
N GLY A 272 18.44 2.16 -1.83
CA GLY A 272 19.04 1.16 -0.93
C GLY A 272 20.49 1.43 -0.55
N VAL A 273 21.16 2.44 -1.15
CA VAL A 273 22.56 2.77 -0.87
C VAL A 273 22.66 4.15 -0.21
N ALA A 274 23.28 4.16 0.98
CA ALA A 274 23.36 5.32 1.85
C ALA A 274 24.00 6.56 1.20
N GLY A 275 23.36 7.72 1.35
CA GLY A 275 23.99 9.04 1.17
C GLY A 275 24.16 9.52 -0.28
N HIS A 276 23.65 8.81 -1.30
CA HIS A 276 23.68 9.26 -2.69
C HIS A 276 22.59 10.31 -2.97
N PHE A 277 22.72 11.49 -2.37
CA PHE A 277 21.83 12.62 -2.57
C PHE A 277 22.20 13.47 -3.81
N LYS A 278 21.24 14.26 -4.31
CA LYS A 278 21.49 15.30 -5.33
C LYS A 278 21.60 16.67 -4.68
N THR A 279 22.20 17.63 -5.38
CA THR A 279 22.09 19.06 -5.07
C THR A 279 21.03 19.69 -5.97
N GLY A 280 20.20 20.60 -5.45
CA GLY A 280 19.21 21.34 -6.23
C GLY A 280 18.20 22.10 -5.35
N PRO A 281 17.29 22.90 -5.93
CA PRO A 281 16.45 23.85 -5.20
C PRO A 281 15.49 23.22 -4.18
N ALA A 282 15.15 23.97 -3.13
CA ALA A 282 14.05 23.63 -2.24
C ALA A 282 12.69 23.71 -2.94
N ALA A 283 12.51 24.78 -3.72
CA ALA A 283 11.31 25.09 -4.49
C ALA A 283 11.69 25.87 -5.77
N VAL A 284 10.82 25.87 -6.77
CA VAL A 284 10.88 26.80 -7.90
C VAL A 284 9.59 27.62 -7.89
N VAL A 285 9.71 28.92 -7.62
CA VAL A 285 8.58 29.83 -7.40
C VAL A 285 8.63 30.94 -8.45
N ASP A 286 7.59 31.04 -9.29
CA ASP A 286 7.55 31.95 -10.45
C ASP A 286 8.83 31.85 -11.32
N GLY A 287 9.25 30.61 -11.59
CA GLY A 287 10.45 30.29 -12.37
C GLY A 287 11.80 30.55 -11.68
N ARG A 288 11.81 30.99 -10.42
CA ARG A 288 13.03 31.29 -9.64
C ARG A 288 13.32 30.21 -8.61
N ALA A 289 14.58 29.78 -8.52
CA ALA A 289 15.03 28.76 -7.58
C ALA A 289 15.17 29.32 -6.15
N VAL A 290 14.51 28.69 -5.17
CA VAL A 290 14.67 28.97 -3.73
C VAL A 290 15.69 28.00 -3.16
N ASN A 291 16.74 28.51 -2.49
CA ASN A 291 17.86 27.71 -1.95
C ASN A 291 18.44 26.71 -2.98
N PRO A 292 19.03 27.17 -4.10
CA PRO A 292 19.42 26.32 -5.23
C PRO A 292 20.44 25.22 -4.89
N ASP A 293 21.38 25.47 -3.97
CA ASP A 293 22.52 24.59 -3.70
C ASP A 293 22.33 23.65 -2.50
N ARG A 294 21.09 23.32 -2.12
CA ARG A 294 20.81 22.42 -0.97
C ARG A 294 20.90 20.94 -1.35
N ILE A 295 21.12 20.10 -0.33
CA ILE A 295 20.91 18.65 -0.41
C ILE A 295 19.41 18.36 -0.64
N ARG A 296 19.12 17.60 -1.69
CA ARG A 296 17.81 17.02 -2.00
C ARG A 296 17.79 15.54 -1.65
N HIS A 297 16.73 15.16 -0.94
CA HIS A 297 16.39 13.79 -0.59
C HIS A 297 15.25 13.36 -1.52
N SER A 298 15.32 12.15 -2.08
CA SER A 298 14.28 11.68 -3.00
C SER A 298 13.00 11.30 -2.26
N HIS A 299 11.86 11.70 -2.80
CA HIS A 299 10.53 11.39 -2.26
C HIS A 299 9.86 10.22 -3.00
N ALA A 300 10.62 9.44 -3.78
CA ALA A 300 10.14 8.19 -4.37
C ALA A 300 9.98 7.05 -3.34
N PHE A 301 10.67 7.15 -2.19
CA PHE A 301 10.63 6.19 -1.07
C PHE A 301 10.77 4.73 -1.56
N ALA A 302 11.87 4.47 -2.27
CA ALA A 302 12.06 3.23 -3.01
C ALA A 302 12.06 1.98 -2.10
N GLY A 303 11.34 0.96 -2.55
CA GLY A 303 11.13 -0.31 -1.87
C GLY A 303 10.44 -1.34 -2.79
N PRO A 304 10.13 -2.56 -2.29
CA PRO A 304 9.65 -3.67 -3.11
C PRO A 304 8.21 -3.53 -3.66
N GLY A 305 7.41 -2.59 -3.17
CA GLY A 305 6.00 -2.42 -3.54
C GLY A 305 5.78 -1.67 -4.86
N TYR A 306 4.66 -1.97 -5.53
CA TYR A 306 4.28 -1.45 -6.85
C TYR A 306 2.75 -1.34 -6.98
N PRO A 307 2.23 -0.51 -7.92
CA PRO A 307 0.79 -0.36 -8.11
C PRO A 307 0.19 -1.43 -9.01
N ILE A 308 -1.04 -1.82 -8.71
CA ILE A 308 -1.94 -2.62 -9.58
C ILE A 308 -3.33 -1.97 -9.73
N ALA A 309 -3.40 -0.64 -9.55
CA ALA A 309 -4.60 0.14 -9.87
C ALA A 309 -4.62 0.51 -11.36
N HIS A 310 -5.77 1.01 -11.83
CA HIS A 310 -5.92 1.55 -13.18
C HIS A 310 -4.96 2.75 -13.38
N PRO A 311 -4.26 2.88 -14.52
CA PRO A 311 -3.27 3.96 -14.72
C PRO A 311 -3.87 5.37 -14.70
N GLY A 312 -5.15 5.55 -15.05
CA GLY A 312 -5.85 6.83 -14.87
C GLY A 312 -6.13 7.20 -13.40
N ILE A 313 -6.11 6.22 -12.48
CA ILE A 313 -6.33 6.43 -11.03
C ILE A 313 -5.01 6.59 -10.26
N PHE A 314 -3.91 6.03 -10.78
CA PHE A 314 -2.59 6.15 -10.15
C PHE A 314 -1.46 6.00 -11.19
N PRO A 315 -0.38 6.83 -11.16
CA PRO A 315 0.00 7.83 -10.14
C PRO A 315 -0.96 9.01 -9.98
N HIS A 316 -0.79 9.75 -8.88
CA HIS A 316 -1.55 10.99 -8.65
C HIS A 316 -1.19 12.02 -9.72
N ASN A 317 -2.16 12.40 -10.54
CA ASN A 317 -2.02 13.43 -11.54
C ASN A 317 -3.24 14.39 -11.47
N PRO A 318 -3.06 15.70 -11.23
CA PRO A 318 -4.18 16.66 -11.22
C PRO A 318 -4.95 16.69 -12.53
N ASP A 319 -4.29 16.41 -13.65
CA ASP A 319 -4.91 16.44 -14.97
C ASP A 319 -5.87 15.24 -15.16
N ALA A 320 -5.67 14.16 -14.37
CA ALA A 320 -6.60 13.02 -14.30
C ALA A 320 -7.84 13.29 -13.44
N GLU A 321 -7.90 14.41 -12.70
CA GLU A 321 -9.07 14.81 -11.90
C GLU A 321 -10.24 15.34 -12.76
N ASN A 322 -10.03 15.49 -14.08
CA ASN A 322 -11.08 15.76 -15.08
C ASN A 322 -12.18 14.67 -15.10
N TRP A 323 -11.83 13.41 -14.77
CA TRP A 323 -12.78 12.29 -14.67
C TRP A 323 -12.78 11.66 -13.28
N THR A 324 -13.92 11.11 -12.87
CA THR A 324 -14.05 10.36 -11.62
C THR A 324 -13.38 8.99 -11.69
N MET A 325 -13.11 8.39 -10.53
CA MET A 325 -12.61 7.01 -10.45
C MET A 325 -13.57 5.99 -11.08
N GLU A 326 -14.88 6.26 -11.09
CA GLU A 326 -15.88 5.34 -11.65
C GLU A 326 -15.93 5.41 -13.19
N GLU A 327 -15.61 6.56 -13.78
CA GLU A 327 -15.43 6.75 -15.22
C GLU A 327 -14.09 6.17 -15.69
N TRP A 328 -13.00 6.43 -14.95
CA TRP A 328 -11.70 5.78 -15.19
C TRP A 328 -11.75 4.25 -15.15
N LEU A 329 -12.56 3.65 -14.27
CA LEU A 329 -12.75 2.19 -14.22
C LEU A 329 -13.53 1.62 -15.42
N GLN A 330 -14.17 2.47 -16.23
CA GLN A 330 -14.82 2.08 -17.49
C GLN A 330 -13.87 2.20 -18.70
N PHE A 331 -12.75 2.92 -18.58
CA PHE A 331 -11.77 3.05 -19.66
C PHE A 331 -10.94 1.77 -19.81
N ASN A 332 -10.97 1.14 -20.98
CA ASN A 332 -10.20 -0.07 -21.23
C ASN A 332 -8.76 0.26 -21.65
N TYR A 333 -7.91 0.65 -20.71
CA TYR A 333 -6.50 1.01 -20.96
C TYR A 333 -5.66 -0.10 -21.64
N ARG A 334 -6.12 -1.36 -21.59
CA ARG A 334 -5.49 -2.52 -22.26
C ARG A 334 -5.92 -2.71 -23.72
N ALA A 335 -6.97 -2.02 -24.16
CA ALA A 335 -7.25 -1.78 -25.57
C ALA A 335 -6.58 -0.47 -26.01
N PRO A 336 -6.34 -0.26 -27.32
CA PRO A 336 -5.72 0.95 -27.86
C PRO A 336 -6.68 2.17 -27.94
N TRP A 337 -7.70 2.25 -27.08
CA TRP A 337 -8.63 3.39 -27.01
C TRP A 337 -7.88 4.72 -26.81
N GLY A 338 -8.12 5.72 -27.66
CA GLY A 338 -7.45 7.02 -27.66
C GLY A 338 -6.03 7.03 -28.24
N GLU A 339 -5.56 5.94 -28.86
CA GLU A 339 -4.32 5.96 -29.64
C GLU A 339 -4.64 6.48 -31.07
N GLU A 340 -4.10 7.63 -31.46
CA GLU A 340 -4.42 8.36 -32.72
C GLU A 340 -4.41 7.45 -33.97
N ASP A 341 -3.32 6.69 -34.17
CA ASP A 341 -3.17 5.70 -35.26
C ASP A 341 -4.24 4.58 -35.23
N TRP A 342 -4.79 4.26 -34.05
CA TRP A 342 -5.84 3.25 -33.90
C TRP A 342 -7.23 3.83 -34.11
N GLU A 343 -7.54 5.01 -33.56
CA GLU A 343 -8.83 5.67 -33.71
C GLU A 343 -9.11 6.00 -35.20
N ASP A 344 -8.12 6.56 -35.93
CA ASP A 344 -8.22 6.81 -37.38
C ASP A 344 -8.55 5.54 -38.18
N ASN A 345 -7.82 4.46 -37.91
CA ASN A 345 -8.02 3.17 -38.59
C ASN A 345 -9.32 2.48 -38.16
N TYR A 346 -9.75 2.65 -36.90
CA TYR A 346 -11.02 2.15 -36.38
C TYR A 346 -12.20 2.83 -37.07
N GLU A 347 -12.17 4.17 -37.17
CA GLU A 347 -13.20 4.95 -37.88
C GLU A 347 -13.28 4.55 -39.36
N GLU A 348 -12.15 4.40 -40.09
CA GLU A 348 -12.16 3.95 -41.49
C GLU A 348 -12.77 2.53 -41.65
N LEU A 349 -12.50 1.61 -40.73
CA LEU A 349 -13.04 0.24 -40.78
C LEU A 349 -14.53 0.15 -40.40
N VAL A 350 -15.03 1.07 -39.57
CA VAL A 350 -16.47 1.19 -39.26
C VAL A 350 -17.22 1.84 -40.43
N ASP A 351 -16.73 2.96 -40.97
CA ASP A 351 -17.37 3.68 -42.09
C ASP A 351 -17.42 2.85 -43.38
N SER A 352 -16.42 1.99 -43.61
CA SER A 352 -16.40 1.02 -44.70
C SER A 352 -17.26 -0.23 -44.46
N GLY A 353 -17.67 -0.47 -43.21
CA GLY A 353 -18.43 -1.65 -42.80
C GLY A 353 -17.62 -2.95 -42.78
N GLU A 354 -16.29 -2.87 -42.64
CA GLU A 354 -15.43 -4.05 -42.45
C GLU A 354 -15.45 -4.59 -41.01
N ILE A 355 -15.75 -3.73 -40.03
CA ILE A 355 -16.02 -4.11 -38.62
C ILE A 355 -17.34 -3.53 -38.12
N GLU A 356 -17.86 -4.10 -37.03
CA GLU A 356 -18.99 -3.52 -36.29
C GLU A 356 -18.47 -2.48 -35.29
N GLU A 357 -19.24 -1.41 -35.09
CA GLU A 357 -18.95 -0.33 -34.13
C GLU A 357 -18.92 -0.85 -32.68
N ILE A 358 -17.95 -0.37 -31.90
CA ILE A 358 -17.81 -0.68 -30.48
C ILE A 358 -18.78 0.18 -29.67
N GLU A 359 -19.65 -0.46 -28.88
CA GLU A 359 -20.48 0.20 -27.87
C GLU A 359 -19.56 0.68 -26.72
N PHE A 360 -19.01 1.90 -26.86
CA PHE A 360 -18.25 2.57 -25.81
C PHE A 360 -19.18 2.98 -24.64
N PRO A 361 -18.68 3.07 -23.40
CA PRO A 361 -19.41 3.69 -22.29
C PRO A 361 -19.70 5.17 -22.56
N GLU A 362 -20.82 5.72 -22.06
CA GLU A 362 -21.30 7.10 -22.31
C GLU A 362 -20.23 8.19 -22.16
N VAL A 363 -19.38 8.11 -21.13
CA VAL A 363 -18.27 9.04 -20.85
C VAL A 363 -17.06 8.90 -21.78
N TRP A 364 -17.02 7.83 -22.60
CA TRP A 364 -15.96 7.50 -23.54
C TRP A 364 -16.49 7.36 -24.99
N GLU A 365 -17.72 7.82 -25.28
CA GLU A 365 -18.28 7.86 -26.64
C GLU A 365 -17.51 8.86 -27.53
N ASP A 366 -17.12 10.02 -27.00
CA ASP A 366 -16.34 11.02 -27.75
C ASP A 366 -14.87 10.60 -27.92
N ARG A 367 -14.34 10.78 -29.14
CA ARG A 367 -12.96 10.42 -29.49
C ARG A 367 -11.92 11.31 -28.79
N PHE A 368 -12.18 12.60 -28.65
CA PHE A 368 -11.23 13.53 -28.02
C PHE A 368 -11.10 13.27 -26.51
N ASP A 369 -12.19 12.90 -25.84
CA ASP A 369 -12.15 12.46 -24.43
C ASP A 369 -11.32 11.18 -24.28
N ARG A 370 -11.38 10.24 -25.23
CA ARG A 370 -10.51 9.05 -25.25
C ARG A 370 -9.04 9.40 -25.49
N GLU A 371 -8.74 10.33 -26.39
CA GLU A 371 -7.38 10.78 -26.73
C GLU A 371 -6.72 11.52 -25.53
N GLU A 372 -7.41 12.48 -24.89
CA GLU A 372 -6.90 13.16 -23.68
C GLU A 372 -6.67 12.16 -22.53
N ALA A 373 -7.61 11.22 -22.34
CA ALA A 373 -7.46 10.14 -21.35
C ALA A 373 -6.26 9.22 -21.65
N ARG A 374 -5.95 8.97 -22.94
CA ARG A 374 -4.76 8.20 -23.36
C ARG A 374 -3.46 8.96 -23.11
N GLU A 375 -3.39 10.26 -23.35
CA GLU A 375 -2.19 11.06 -22.99
C GLU A 375 -1.88 10.95 -21.49
N ILE A 376 -2.89 11.12 -20.65
CA ILE A 376 -2.79 11.00 -19.18
C ILE A 376 -2.34 9.59 -18.76
N ILE A 377 -2.94 8.55 -19.35
CA ILE A 377 -2.55 7.15 -19.11
C ILE A 377 -1.09 6.90 -19.53
N ASN A 378 -0.66 7.40 -20.68
CA ASN A 378 0.71 7.21 -21.18
C ASN A 378 1.74 7.91 -20.28
N TYR A 379 1.45 9.13 -19.81
CA TYR A 379 2.27 9.83 -18.81
C TYR A 379 2.36 9.04 -17.49
N ASN A 380 1.22 8.56 -16.98
CA ASN A 380 1.14 7.79 -15.75
C ASN A 380 1.85 6.43 -15.85
N ILE A 381 1.80 5.77 -17.01
CA ILE A 381 2.59 4.56 -17.32
C ILE A 381 4.10 4.87 -17.32
N GLY A 382 4.53 6.00 -17.87
CA GLY A 382 5.93 6.44 -17.82
C GLY A 382 6.46 6.57 -16.39
N LEU A 383 5.71 7.23 -15.50
CA LEU A 383 6.04 7.31 -14.07
C LEU A 383 6.01 5.96 -13.35
N ILE A 384 5.20 5.01 -13.83
CA ILE A 384 5.13 3.62 -13.35
C ILE A 384 6.38 2.82 -13.75
N GLU A 385 6.88 2.98 -14.98
CA GLU A 385 8.11 2.29 -15.42
C GLU A 385 9.36 2.85 -14.72
N GLU A 386 9.42 4.17 -14.46
CA GLU A 386 10.45 4.75 -13.58
C GLU A 386 10.42 4.12 -12.17
N LYS A 387 9.23 3.91 -11.61
CA LYS A 387 9.08 3.20 -10.33
C LYS A 387 9.53 1.74 -10.42
N ARG A 388 9.29 1.05 -11.54
CA ARG A 388 9.77 -0.33 -11.78
C ARG A 388 11.30 -0.39 -11.77
N GLU A 389 11.97 0.57 -12.39
CA GLU A 389 13.43 0.67 -12.38
C GLU A 389 13.98 1.01 -10.96
N LEU A 390 13.35 1.93 -10.22
CA LEU A 390 13.71 2.20 -8.82
C LEU A 390 13.51 0.98 -7.92
N ARG A 391 12.47 0.17 -8.17
CA ARG A 391 12.24 -1.13 -7.49
C ARG A 391 13.33 -2.14 -7.87
N ARG A 392 13.74 -2.22 -9.13
CA ARG A 392 14.84 -3.09 -9.57
C ARG A 392 16.14 -2.72 -8.84
N GLN A 393 16.49 -1.43 -8.82
CA GLN A 393 17.70 -0.94 -8.15
C GLN A 393 17.71 -1.19 -6.63
N VAL A 394 16.61 -0.96 -5.91
CA VAL A 394 16.60 -1.19 -4.44
C VAL A 394 16.71 -2.67 -4.08
N MET A 395 16.17 -3.54 -4.93
CA MET A 395 16.27 -4.99 -4.75
C MET A 395 17.69 -5.48 -5.07
N GLU A 396 18.24 -5.15 -6.24
CA GLU A 396 19.62 -5.53 -6.62
C GLU A 396 20.70 -4.94 -5.70
N ASN A 397 20.56 -3.70 -5.22
CA ASN A 397 21.51 -3.16 -4.23
C ASN A 397 21.40 -3.86 -2.86
N GLY A 398 20.30 -4.57 -2.59
CA GLY A 398 19.99 -5.24 -1.32
C GLY A 398 20.13 -6.77 -1.32
N SER A 399 20.38 -7.41 -2.46
CA SER A 399 20.48 -8.87 -2.60
C SER A 399 21.54 -9.29 -3.63
N HIS A 400 22.26 -10.38 -3.38
CA HIS A 400 23.26 -10.96 -4.29
C HIS A 400 23.23 -12.50 -4.25
N ILE A 401 23.60 -13.17 -5.34
CA ILE A 401 23.72 -14.63 -5.46
C ILE A 401 25.10 -15.01 -6.01
N ASP A 402 25.86 -15.80 -5.25
CA ASP A 402 27.10 -16.44 -5.72
C ASP A 402 26.85 -17.92 -6.10
N GLY A 403 27.49 -18.41 -7.16
CA GLY A 403 27.43 -19.81 -7.60
C GLY A 403 27.31 -19.99 -9.12
N PRO A 404 26.96 -21.19 -9.62
CA PRO A 404 26.81 -22.43 -8.85
C PRO A 404 28.16 -22.96 -8.38
N PHE A 405 28.18 -23.51 -7.17
CA PHE A 405 29.28 -24.29 -6.64
C PHE A 405 28.93 -25.78 -6.81
N PHE A 406 29.64 -26.49 -7.68
CA PHE A 406 29.44 -27.93 -7.90
C PHE A 406 30.21 -28.74 -6.86
N ASP A 407 29.56 -29.71 -6.23
CA ASP A 407 30.21 -30.63 -5.27
C ASP A 407 31.19 -31.59 -5.95
N ASP A 408 30.87 -32.03 -7.17
CA ASP A 408 31.62 -33.02 -7.91
C ASP A 408 31.69 -32.70 -9.42
N ASN A 409 32.49 -33.46 -10.19
CA ASN A 409 32.67 -33.19 -11.62
C ASN A 409 31.45 -33.67 -12.44
N PRO A 410 30.75 -32.80 -13.20
CA PRO A 410 29.53 -33.17 -13.93
C PRO A 410 29.72 -34.29 -14.97
N GLN A 411 28.92 -35.36 -14.85
CA GLN A 411 29.03 -36.60 -15.62
C GLN A 411 27.66 -37.12 -16.08
N ILE A 412 27.62 -37.78 -17.25
CA ILE A 412 26.40 -38.42 -17.77
C ILE A 412 25.89 -39.49 -16.80
N GLY A 413 24.58 -39.50 -16.54
CA GLY A 413 23.91 -40.54 -15.73
C GLY A 413 24.16 -40.46 -14.23
N HIS A 414 25.06 -39.60 -13.77
CA HIS A 414 25.28 -39.27 -12.35
C HIS A 414 24.41 -38.09 -11.95
N ASP A 415 23.94 -38.09 -10.70
CA ASP A 415 23.21 -36.95 -10.15
C ASP A 415 24.14 -35.72 -10.10
N LEU A 416 23.59 -34.53 -10.37
CA LEU A 416 24.33 -33.27 -10.43
C LEU A 416 23.91 -32.40 -9.26
N ASP A 417 24.76 -32.37 -8.24
CA ASP A 417 24.56 -31.63 -7.00
C ASP A 417 25.33 -30.30 -7.04
N PHE A 418 24.67 -29.20 -6.68
CA PHE A 418 25.26 -27.86 -6.64
C PHE A 418 24.56 -26.91 -5.66
N THR A 419 25.30 -25.93 -5.17
CA THR A 419 24.84 -24.90 -4.23
C THR A 419 24.93 -23.51 -4.84
N TYR A 420 23.98 -22.64 -4.50
CA TYR A 420 24.07 -21.19 -4.67
C TYR A 420 24.00 -20.48 -3.32
N THR A 421 24.88 -19.51 -3.04
CA THR A 421 24.86 -18.73 -1.80
C THR A 421 24.06 -17.44 -1.99
N ILE A 422 22.85 -17.38 -1.42
CA ILE A 422 21.99 -16.20 -1.45
C ILE A 422 22.37 -15.26 -0.31
N SER A 423 22.69 -14.00 -0.61
CA SER A 423 23.19 -13.01 0.34
C SER A 423 22.29 -11.78 0.45
N ASN A 424 22.04 -11.32 1.67
CA ASN A 424 21.47 -10.01 1.95
C ASN A 424 22.60 -8.98 2.06
N THR A 425 22.75 -8.11 1.06
CA THR A 425 23.78 -7.04 1.06
C THR A 425 23.33 -5.80 1.83
N ASN A 426 22.06 -5.72 2.24
CA ASN A 426 21.54 -4.63 3.05
C ASN A 426 22.08 -4.72 4.50
N SER A 427 22.60 -3.61 5.01
CA SER A 427 23.13 -3.48 6.37
C SER A 427 22.11 -3.00 7.40
N GLY A 428 20.88 -2.67 6.98
CA GLY A 428 19.86 -2.01 7.80
C GLY A 428 18.62 -2.81 8.16
N HIS A 429 18.24 -3.87 7.44
CA HIS A 429 17.13 -4.76 7.81
C HIS A 429 17.22 -6.12 7.08
N ASN A 430 16.30 -7.04 7.38
CA ASN A 430 16.26 -8.36 6.73
C ASN A 430 15.88 -8.28 5.24
N LEU A 431 16.18 -9.35 4.49
CA LEU A 431 15.75 -9.58 3.11
C LEU A 431 14.84 -10.83 3.02
N PRO A 432 13.54 -10.69 2.69
CA PRO A 432 12.75 -9.46 2.75
C PRO A 432 12.53 -9.00 4.21
N SER A 433 12.01 -7.78 4.38
CA SER A 433 11.55 -7.28 5.67
C SER A 433 10.15 -6.68 5.57
N GLY A 434 9.39 -6.82 6.67
CA GLY A 434 8.11 -6.15 6.87
C GLY A 434 6.94 -6.73 6.08
N SER A 435 5.83 -5.98 6.15
CA SER A 435 4.59 -6.19 5.39
C SER A 435 3.91 -7.55 5.54
N LEU A 436 3.45 -7.90 6.75
CA LEU A 436 2.60 -9.07 7.07
C LEU A 436 3.33 -10.42 6.99
N GLY A 437 3.10 -11.30 7.96
CA GLY A 437 3.73 -12.64 8.02
C GLY A 437 3.30 -13.66 6.96
N ALA A 438 2.81 -13.23 5.80
CA ALA A 438 2.62 -14.03 4.59
C ALA A 438 3.10 -13.32 3.30
N GLN A 439 3.70 -12.12 3.40
CA GLN A 439 4.16 -11.28 2.30
C GLN A 439 5.50 -10.57 2.66
N PRO A 440 6.18 -9.90 1.72
CA PRO A 440 6.13 -10.16 0.28
C PRO A 440 6.80 -11.50 -0.07
N GLU A 441 6.69 -11.93 -1.32
CA GLU A 441 7.35 -13.12 -1.83
C GLU A 441 8.72 -12.77 -2.43
N LEU A 442 9.73 -13.55 -2.04
CA LEU A 442 11.07 -13.55 -2.60
C LEU A 442 11.58 -14.99 -2.62
N TRP A 443 11.90 -15.53 -3.80
CA TRP A 443 12.34 -16.91 -3.97
C TRP A 443 13.37 -17.04 -5.09
N VAL A 444 14.07 -18.16 -5.18
CA VAL A 444 15.02 -18.46 -6.27
C VAL A 444 14.39 -19.43 -7.25
N ASN A 445 14.63 -19.20 -8.54
CA ASN A 445 14.29 -20.10 -9.64
C ASN A 445 15.55 -20.46 -10.42
N VAL A 446 15.78 -21.76 -10.58
CA VAL A 446 16.94 -22.35 -11.25
C VAL A 446 16.46 -23.35 -12.29
N ALA A 447 16.97 -23.26 -13.52
CA ALA A 447 16.69 -24.20 -14.60
C ALA A 447 17.98 -24.76 -15.20
N LEU A 448 18.03 -26.08 -15.41
CA LEU A 448 19.09 -26.77 -16.13
C LEU A 448 18.68 -26.97 -17.60
N ILE A 449 19.43 -26.32 -18.49
CA ILE A 449 19.22 -26.36 -19.93
C ILE A 449 20.25 -27.30 -20.56
N GLY A 450 19.78 -28.26 -21.37
CA GLY A 450 20.60 -29.23 -22.08
C GLY A 450 21.33 -28.66 -23.31
N PRO A 451 22.31 -29.40 -23.88
CA PRO A 451 23.05 -29.01 -25.08
C PRO A 451 22.18 -28.81 -26.35
N ASP A 452 20.93 -29.25 -26.32
CA ASP A 452 19.91 -29.07 -27.36
C ASP A 452 19.07 -27.79 -27.17
N GLY A 453 19.24 -27.07 -26.06
CA GLY A 453 18.44 -25.91 -25.67
C GLY A 453 17.17 -26.24 -24.89
N THR A 454 16.91 -27.52 -24.58
CA THR A 454 15.71 -27.94 -23.82
C THR A 454 15.95 -27.75 -22.32
N ASN A 455 15.00 -27.14 -21.61
CA ASN A 455 14.95 -27.19 -20.14
C ASN A 455 14.63 -28.62 -19.69
N ILE A 456 15.56 -29.27 -18.96
CA ILE A 456 15.43 -30.67 -18.53
C ILE A 456 15.13 -30.84 -17.03
N TRP A 457 15.27 -29.78 -16.23
CA TRP A 457 14.96 -29.74 -14.80
C TRP A 457 14.83 -28.29 -14.36
N GLU A 458 13.87 -27.99 -13.48
CA GLU A 458 13.66 -26.65 -12.93
C GLU A 458 13.10 -26.74 -11.49
N SER A 459 13.53 -25.80 -10.64
CA SER A 459 12.96 -25.52 -9.31
C SER A 459 12.74 -24.00 -9.17
N GLY A 460 11.82 -23.58 -8.28
CA GLY A 460 11.32 -22.20 -8.18
C GLY A 460 10.31 -21.82 -9.25
N TYR A 461 9.78 -22.80 -10.00
CA TYR A 461 8.75 -22.57 -11.01
C TYR A 461 7.40 -22.25 -10.37
N THR A 462 6.54 -21.63 -11.18
CA THR A 462 5.18 -21.24 -10.78
C THR A 462 4.15 -22.04 -11.55
N ASP A 463 2.98 -22.23 -10.94
CA ASP A 463 1.84 -22.90 -11.56
C ASP A 463 1.10 -22.01 -12.59
N SER A 464 -0.02 -22.50 -13.13
CA SER A 464 -0.84 -21.75 -14.10
C SER A 464 -1.50 -20.48 -13.55
N ALA A 465 -1.43 -20.26 -12.23
CA ALA A 465 -1.83 -19.03 -11.56
C ALA A 465 -0.68 -18.06 -11.29
N GLY A 466 0.57 -18.51 -11.41
CA GLY A 466 1.74 -17.82 -10.90
C GLY A 466 2.07 -18.13 -9.44
N ASP A 467 1.27 -18.94 -8.72
CA ASP A 467 1.63 -19.35 -7.36
C ASP A 467 2.90 -20.23 -7.42
N MET A 468 3.80 -20.11 -6.43
CA MET A 468 4.95 -21.04 -6.34
C MET A 468 4.42 -22.47 -6.21
N ALA A 469 5.15 -23.48 -6.69
CA ALA A 469 4.76 -24.90 -6.61
C ALA A 469 4.87 -25.51 -5.18
N ASP A 470 4.44 -24.74 -4.16
CA ASP A 470 4.40 -25.10 -2.74
C ASP A 470 3.03 -25.67 -2.32
N LEU A 471 2.80 -25.74 -1.00
CA LEU A 471 1.56 -26.27 -0.41
C LEU A 471 0.30 -25.43 -0.68
N HIS A 472 0.42 -24.23 -1.26
CA HIS A 472 -0.70 -23.36 -1.61
C HIS A 472 -1.05 -23.37 -3.11
N SER A 473 -0.20 -23.92 -3.99
CA SER A 473 -0.50 -24.02 -5.42
C SER A 473 -1.76 -24.87 -5.67
N ALA A 474 -2.68 -24.31 -6.46
CA ALA A 474 -3.91 -25.00 -6.85
C ALA A 474 -3.61 -26.16 -7.82
N ASP A 475 -2.54 -26.08 -8.60
CA ASP A 475 -2.14 -27.10 -9.56
C ASP A 475 -1.37 -28.25 -8.90
N VAL A 476 -0.58 -27.98 -7.86
CA VAL A 476 0.00 -29.02 -6.97
C VAL A 476 -1.13 -29.76 -6.23
N LEU A 477 -2.03 -29.03 -5.59
CA LEU A 477 -3.16 -29.61 -4.84
C LEU A 477 -4.15 -30.40 -5.72
N SER A 478 -4.18 -30.14 -7.04
CA SER A 478 -4.97 -30.91 -8.01
C SER A 478 -4.14 -31.92 -8.83
N GLY A 479 -2.84 -32.05 -8.57
CA GLY A 479 -1.95 -33.03 -9.20
C GLY A 479 -1.66 -32.79 -10.68
N LYS A 480 -1.79 -31.54 -11.17
CA LYS A 480 -1.40 -31.17 -12.55
C LYS A 480 0.11 -30.99 -12.69
N VAL A 481 0.75 -30.46 -11.65
CA VAL A 481 2.20 -30.28 -11.53
C VAL A 481 2.67 -31.00 -10.24
N PRO A 482 3.92 -31.49 -10.18
CA PRO A 482 4.47 -31.98 -8.93
C PRO A 482 4.66 -30.84 -7.92
N TYR A 483 4.74 -31.19 -6.64
CA TYR A 483 5.26 -30.29 -5.60
C TYR A 483 6.77 -30.11 -5.81
N ASP A 484 7.27 -28.88 -5.65
CA ASP A 484 8.69 -28.56 -5.74
C ASP A 484 9.37 -28.78 -4.38
N ASP A 485 10.09 -29.90 -4.25
CA ASP A 485 10.79 -30.28 -3.03
C ASP A 485 12.14 -29.57 -2.83
N GLN A 486 12.57 -28.74 -3.79
CA GLN A 486 13.82 -27.96 -3.75
C GLN A 486 13.56 -26.43 -3.74
N LEU A 487 12.29 -26.00 -3.58
CA LEU A 487 11.89 -24.59 -3.58
C LEU A 487 12.53 -23.78 -2.43
N VAL A 488 13.53 -22.96 -2.75
CA VAL A 488 14.13 -22.00 -1.81
C VAL A 488 13.38 -20.66 -1.85
N ASN A 489 12.59 -20.40 -0.79
CA ASN A 489 11.83 -19.16 -0.58
C ASN A 489 12.21 -18.48 0.76
N LEU A 490 12.20 -17.14 0.75
CA LEU A 490 12.48 -16.28 1.90
C LEU A 490 11.21 -15.63 2.48
N GLN A 491 10.04 -15.99 1.94
CA GLN A 491 8.71 -15.55 2.38
C GLN A 491 8.49 -15.93 3.86
N THR A 492 8.10 -14.97 4.70
CA THR A 492 7.64 -15.30 6.06
C THR A 492 6.28 -15.99 5.97
N LYS A 493 6.04 -17.05 6.75
CA LYS A 493 4.74 -17.77 6.80
C LYS A 493 4.12 -17.67 8.19
N PHE A 494 2.79 -17.49 8.28
CA PHE A 494 2.07 -17.63 9.55
C PHE A 494 1.87 -19.11 9.87
N LEU A 495 2.16 -19.51 11.10
CA LEU A 495 1.91 -20.86 11.60
C LEU A 495 0.86 -20.83 12.70
N THR A 496 -0.24 -21.56 12.49
CA THR A 496 -1.31 -21.76 13.49
C THR A 496 -1.24 -23.17 14.06
N THR A 497 -1.24 -23.30 15.38
CA THR A 497 -1.31 -24.59 16.08
C THR A 497 -2.76 -25.07 16.17
N ASN A 498 -3.08 -26.18 15.51
CA ASN A 498 -4.43 -26.76 15.53
C ASN A 498 -4.75 -27.43 16.88
N VAL A 499 -6.03 -27.47 17.27
CA VAL A 499 -6.50 -28.14 18.51
C VAL A 499 -6.13 -29.64 18.54
N LYS A 500 -5.95 -30.25 17.36
CA LYS A 500 -5.34 -31.58 17.16
C LYS A 500 -4.51 -31.57 15.88
N GLY A 501 -3.36 -32.25 15.89
CA GLY A 501 -2.45 -32.36 14.76
C GLY A 501 -1.21 -31.49 14.93
N THR A 502 -0.51 -31.23 13.82
CA THR A 502 0.65 -30.33 13.77
C THR A 502 0.23 -28.87 13.58
N ASP A 503 1.22 -27.97 13.64
CA ASP A 503 1.08 -26.65 13.03
C ASP A 503 0.79 -26.76 11.52
N ARG A 504 0.26 -25.68 10.94
CA ARG A 504 0.03 -25.51 9.50
C ARG A 504 0.34 -24.08 9.08
N GLU A 505 0.84 -23.92 7.86
CA GLU A 505 0.94 -22.63 7.19
C GLU A 505 -0.46 -22.06 6.91
N MET A 506 -0.64 -20.77 7.18
CA MET A 506 -1.89 -20.03 6.97
C MET A 506 -1.62 -18.69 6.29
N TYR A 507 -2.62 -18.22 5.55
CA TYR A 507 -2.61 -16.93 4.86
C TYR A 507 -3.20 -15.78 5.71
N LEU A 508 -3.75 -16.07 6.90
CA LEU A 508 -4.18 -15.06 7.88
C LEU A 508 -3.72 -15.42 9.31
N PRO A 509 -3.41 -14.42 10.16
CA PRO A 509 -3.14 -14.62 11.59
C PRO A 509 -4.43 -14.62 12.43
N VAL A 510 -5.49 -15.32 11.98
CA VAL A 510 -6.78 -15.42 12.70
C VAL A 510 -7.15 -16.88 12.96
N ASN A 511 -7.62 -17.16 14.17
CA ASN A 511 -8.13 -18.48 14.54
C ASN A 511 -9.58 -18.60 14.02
N PHE A 512 -9.83 -19.55 13.12
CA PHE A 512 -11.14 -19.78 12.48
C PHE A 512 -11.94 -20.97 13.08
N ASP A 513 -11.40 -21.62 14.10
CA ASP A 513 -12.03 -22.69 14.90
C ASP A 513 -11.63 -22.49 16.38
N VAL A 514 -12.46 -22.71 17.40
CA VAL A 514 -13.80 -23.35 17.41
C VAL A 514 -14.83 -22.46 18.14
N ASP A 515 -15.90 -22.09 17.44
CA ASP A 515 -17.18 -21.52 17.91
C ASP A 515 -17.18 -20.31 18.89
N GLN A 516 -16.73 -19.15 18.38
CA GLN A 516 -17.54 -17.92 18.29
C GLN A 516 -16.89 -16.96 17.29
N LEU A 517 -17.59 -15.90 16.86
CA LEU A 517 -17.07 -14.92 15.87
C LEU A 517 -15.64 -14.44 16.24
N PRO A 518 -14.66 -14.46 15.31
CA PRO A 518 -13.25 -14.17 15.61
C PRO A 518 -13.03 -12.76 16.20
N PHE A 519 -12.94 -12.68 17.52
CA PHE A 519 -12.84 -11.42 18.25
C PHE A 519 -11.38 -11.15 18.63
N LEU A 520 -10.75 -10.14 18.04
CA LEU A 520 -9.34 -9.79 18.28
C LEU A 520 -9.16 -9.10 19.65
N ARG A 521 -9.09 -9.90 20.72
CA ARG A 521 -8.86 -9.44 22.10
C ARG A 521 -7.36 -9.42 22.43
N PRO A 522 -6.83 -8.35 23.07
CA PRO A 522 -5.48 -8.37 23.62
C PRO A 522 -5.25 -9.61 24.49
N ALA A 523 -4.11 -10.26 24.28
CA ALA A 523 -3.77 -11.48 24.99
C ALA A 523 -3.61 -11.22 26.50
N SER A 524 -3.98 -12.20 27.33
CA SER A 524 -3.79 -12.16 28.80
C SER A 524 -2.34 -12.37 29.26
N GLN A 525 -1.38 -12.34 28.32
CA GLN A 525 0.05 -12.55 28.53
C GLN A 525 0.82 -11.38 27.88
N PRO A 526 2.04 -11.05 28.34
CA PRO A 526 2.78 -9.87 27.87
C PRO A 526 3.37 -10.09 26.46
N THR A 527 2.54 -10.01 25.42
CA THR A 527 2.92 -10.24 24.02
C THR A 527 3.90 -9.20 23.47
N THR A 528 4.03 -8.04 24.12
CA THR A 528 5.12 -7.08 23.89
C THR A 528 6.52 -7.63 24.19
N VAL A 529 6.62 -8.68 25.03
CA VAL A 529 7.88 -9.35 25.39
C VAL A 529 8.05 -10.65 24.60
N ILE A 530 7.00 -11.47 24.48
CA ILE A 530 7.07 -12.78 23.80
C ILE A 530 6.84 -12.71 22.27
N ASN A 531 6.55 -11.53 21.71
CA ASN A 531 6.38 -11.25 20.28
C ASN A 531 5.20 -11.96 19.56
N HIS A 532 4.47 -12.86 20.23
CA HIS A 532 3.31 -13.56 19.68
C HIS A 532 2.32 -13.99 20.79
N PRO A 533 1.01 -14.13 20.51
CA PRO A 533 0.04 -14.73 21.43
C PRO A 533 0.13 -16.27 21.43
N PRO A 534 -0.49 -16.98 22.39
CA PRO A 534 -0.61 -18.43 22.33
C PRO A 534 -1.22 -18.95 21.01
N PHE A 535 -0.72 -20.09 20.53
CA PHE A 535 -1.17 -20.84 19.34
C PHE A 535 -0.96 -20.18 17.95
N VAL A 536 -0.44 -18.96 17.88
CA VAL A 536 -0.05 -18.31 16.61
C VAL A 536 1.42 -17.89 16.69
N ARG A 537 2.20 -18.17 15.65
CA ARG A 537 3.57 -17.64 15.47
C ARG A 537 3.85 -17.30 14.01
N MET A 538 4.93 -16.58 13.76
CA MET A 538 5.46 -16.35 12.41
C MET A 538 6.76 -17.14 12.25
N GLU A 539 6.92 -17.83 11.13
CA GLU A 539 8.19 -18.43 10.71
C GLU A 539 8.92 -17.44 9.79
N GLY A 540 9.86 -16.70 10.36
CA GLY A 540 10.69 -15.75 9.61
C GLY A 540 11.73 -16.49 8.77
N ARG A 541 11.47 -16.65 7.47
CA ARG A 541 12.41 -17.26 6.52
C ARG A 541 13.41 -16.28 5.90
N SER A 542 13.31 -14.99 6.21
CA SER A 542 14.19 -13.94 5.66
C SER A 542 15.63 -14.01 6.18
N LEU A 543 16.55 -13.37 5.46
CA LEU A 543 17.96 -13.25 5.80
C LEU A 543 18.22 -11.99 6.64
N PRO A 544 18.79 -12.08 7.86
CA PRO A 544 19.27 -10.91 8.61
C PRO A 544 20.23 -9.99 7.83
N PRO A 545 20.49 -8.75 8.28
CA PRO A 545 21.44 -7.83 7.65
C PRO A 545 22.83 -8.45 7.47
N LEU A 546 23.44 -8.28 6.29
CA LEU A 546 24.78 -8.80 5.94
C LEU A 546 24.96 -10.32 6.19
N SER A 547 23.90 -11.11 6.02
CA SER A 547 23.93 -12.56 6.18
C SER A 547 23.56 -13.29 4.88
N SER A 548 23.94 -14.56 4.78
CA SER A 548 23.66 -15.42 3.63
C SER A 548 22.98 -16.72 4.05
N ARG A 549 22.43 -17.43 3.05
CA ARG A 549 21.95 -18.81 3.15
C ARG A 549 22.27 -19.54 1.85
N ASP A 550 22.77 -20.75 1.98
CA ASP A 550 23.02 -21.65 0.87
C ASP A 550 21.72 -22.31 0.39
N ALA A 551 21.60 -22.44 -0.92
CA ALA A 551 20.48 -23.02 -1.65
C ALA A 551 21.01 -24.23 -2.42
N ASP A 552 20.83 -25.40 -1.82
CA ASP A 552 21.35 -26.68 -2.31
C ASP A 552 20.35 -27.35 -3.24
N TYR A 553 20.83 -27.80 -4.40
CA TYR A 553 20.03 -28.41 -5.45
C TYR A 553 20.65 -29.74 -5.93
N SER A 554 19.79 -30.66 -6.34
CA SER A 554 20.18 -31.98 -6.87
C SER A 554 19.36 -32.31 -8.11
N VAL A 555 20.04 -32.48 -9.26
CA VAL A 555 19.39 -32.84 -10.53
C VAL A 555 19.63 -34.32 -10.83
N PRO A 556 18.57 -35.15 -10.88
CA PRO A 556 18.71 -36.58 -11.11
C PRO A 556 19.41 -36.93 -12.44
N GLY A 557 20.49 -37.69 -12.39
CA GLY A 557 21.38 -38.03 -13.51
C GLY A 557 20.68 -38.77 -14.66
N LYS A 558 19.54 -39.40 -14.38
CA LYS A 558 18.60 -39.94 -15.39
C LYS A 558 18.11 -38.88 -16.41
N LEU A 559 18.30 -37.60 -16.14
CA LEU A 559 17.97 -36.45 -17.02
C LEU A 559 19.19 -36.02 -17.85
N ILE A 560 20.41 -36.20 -17.32
CA ILE A 560 21.70 -35.82 -17.92
C ILE A 560 22.21 -36.97 -18.79
N LYS A 561 21.73 -37.03 -20.04
CA LYS A 561 21.85 -38.20 -20.94
C LYS A 561 22.92 -38.13 -22.03
N GLN A 562 23.54 -36.96 -22.25
CA GLN A 562 24.45 -36.73 -23.38
C GLN A 562 25.61 -35.80 -22.98
N PRO A 563 26.78 -35.90 -23.64
CA PRO A 563 27.91 -35.01 -23.34
C PRO A 563 27.75 -33.64 -24.01
N GLY A 564 28.46 -32.64 -23.49
CA GLY A 564 28.58 -31.30 -24.08
C GLY A 564 28.22 -30.18 -23.11
N THR A 565 28.00 -28.99 -23.67
CA THR A 565 27.72 -27.75 -22.92
C THR A 565 26.30 -27.72 -22.37
N TYR A 566 26.17 -27.80 -21.04
CA TYR A 566 24.95 -27.53 -20.30
C TYR A 566 24.95 -26.09 -19.78
N LYS A 567 23.77 -25.56 -19.44
CA LYS A 567 23.62 -24.23 -18.83
C LYS A 567 22.75 -24.28 -17.58
N LEU A 568 23.24 -23.77 -16.47
CA LEU A 568 22.41 -23.44 -15.30
C LEU A 568 22.03 -21.96 -15.38
N ALA A 569 20.74 -21.70 -15.59
CA ALA A 569 20.17 -20.36 -15.53
C ALA A 569 19.53 -20.15 -14.14
N ILE A 570 19.85 -19.03 -13.50
CA ILE A 570 19.33 -18.66 -12.17
C ILE A 570 18.79 -17.23 -12.18
N ARG A 571 17.76 -17.00 -11.36
CA ARG A 571 17.24 -15.67 -11.01
C ARG A 571 16.61 -15.71 -9.63
N MET A 572 16.71 -14.62 -8.87
CA MET A 572 15.82 -14.37 -7.73
C MET A 572 14.56 -13.69 -8.24
N ARG A 573 13.38 -14.04 -7.71
CA ARG A 573 12.08 -13.56 -8.19
C ARG A 573 11.31 -12.92 -7.05
N SER A 574 10.66 -11.77 -7.32
CA SER A 574 9.96 -10.96 -6.32
C SER A 574 8.55 -10.57 -6.76
N ARG A 575 7.58 -10.80 -5.86
CA ARG A 575 6.17 -10.38 -5.99
C ARG A 575 5.67 -9.81 -4.66
N ALA A 576 4.79 -8.81 -4.69
CA ALA A 576 4.27 -8.17 -3.49
C ALA A 576 3.23 -9.04 -2.74
N GLU A 577 2.31 -9.69 -3.46
CA GLU A 577 1.19 -10.46 -2.89
C GLU A 577 1.09 -11.85 -3.53
N PRO A 578 0.96 -12.94 -2.74
CA PRO A 578 0.71 -14.29 -3.26
C PRO A 578 -0.66 -14.40 -3.94
N ILE A 579 -0.76 -15.10 -5.08
CA ILE A 579 -2.00 -15.17 -5.87
C ILE A 579 -3.06 -16.01 -5.15
N TYR A 580 -2.66 -17.03 -4.39
CA TYR A 580 -3.54 -17.78 -3.48
C TYR A 580 -4.18 -16.87 -2.41
N PHE A 581 -3.44 -15.88 -1.90
CA PHE A 581 -3.94 -14.93 -0.92
C PHE A 581 -4.87 -13.89 -1.55
N MET A 582 -4.50 -13.36 -2.73
CA MET A 582 -5.36 -12.47 -3.51
C MET A 582 -6.75 -13.09 -3.76
N ARG A 583 -6.79 -14.38 -4.12
CA ARG A 583 -8.03 -15.14 -4.32
C ARG A 583 -8.82 -15.31 -3.03
N PHE A 584 -8.15 -15.63 -1.92
CA PHE A 584 -8.79 -15.74 -0.62
C PHE A 584 -9.48 -14.42 -0.19
N VAL A 585 -8.86 -13.25 -0.44
CA VAL A 585 -9.48 -11.94 -0.17
C VAL A 585 -10.45 -11.46 -1.28
N GLY A 586 -10.75 -12.31 -2.27
CA GLY A 586 -11.72 -12.01 -3.33
C GLY A 586 -11.26 -10.93 -4.31
N ALA A 587 -9.96 -10.85 -4.62
CA ALA A 587 -9.42 -10.03 -5.70
C ALA A 587 -10.01 -10.42 -7.07
N THR A 588 -9.95 -9.50 -8.04
CA THR A 588 -10.43 -9.77 -9.41
C THR A 588 -9.35 -10.47 -10.25
N LYS A 589 -9.75 -11.07 -11.38
CA LYS A 589 -8.78 -11.66 -12.32
C LYS A 589 -7.84 -10.63 -12.95
N GLU A 590 -8.28 -9.39 -13.11
CA GLU A 590 -7.42 -8.29 -13.52
C GLU A 590 -6.37 -7.93 -12.45
N MET A 591 -6.75 -7.98 -11.16
CA MET A 591 -5.78 -7.83 -10.08
C MET A 591 -4.75 -8.98 -10.06
N GLU A 592 -5.20 -10.24 -10.17
CA GLU A 592 -4.29 -11.41 -10.27
C GLU A 592 -3.33 -11.26 -11.46
N ARG A 593 -3.84 -10.81 -12.62
CA ARG A 593 -3.05 -10.55 -13.83
C ARG A 593 -2.00 -9.47 -13.58
N ALA A 594 -2.41 -8.28 -13.13
CA ALA A 594 -1.51 -7.16 -12.89
C ALA A 594 -0.42 -7.51 -11.85
N MET A 595 -0.77 -8.24 -10.78
CA MET A 595 0.21 -8.66 -9.76
C MET A 595 1.32 -9.56 -10.34
N ASN A 596 0.98 -10.42 -11.32
CA ASN A 596 1.93 -11.28 -12.03
C ASN A 596 2.69 -10.57 -13.14
N GLU A 597 2.08 -9.64 -13.87
CA GLU A 597 2.76 -8.78 -14.87
C GLU A 597 3.84 -7.88 -14.23
N TRP A 598 3.77 -7.68 -12.91
CA TRP A 598 4.76 -6.99 -12.10
C TRP A 598 5.80 -7.88 -11.41
N MET A 599 5.79 -9.20 -11.66
CA MET A 599 6.81 -10.09 -11.10
C MET A 599 8.19 -9.69 -11.62
N LEU A 600 9.11 -9.40 -10.69
CA LEU A 600 10.44 -8.89 -11.01
C LEU A 600 11.47 -10.00 -10.80
N ASP A 601 12.27 -10.25 -11.82
CA ASP A 601 13.47 -11.06 -11.72
C ASP A 601 14.67 -10.14 -11.41
N ILE A 602 15.50 -10.50 -10.43
CA ILE A 602 16.72 -9.79 -10.01
C ILE A 602 17.90 -10.76 -9.91
N ASP A 603 19.11 -10.22 -10.05
CA ASP A 603 20.37 -10.97 -10.07
C ASP A 603 20.30 -12.24 -10.95
N ALA A 604 19.84 -12.04 -12.18
CA ALA A 604 19.58 -13.10 -13.14
C ALA A 604 20.81 -13.33 -14.03
N TYR A 605 21.36 -14.54 -14.00
CA TYR A 605 22.52 -14.92 -14.81
C TYR A 605 22.48 -16.38 -15.27
N THR A 606 23.47 -16.79 -16.06
CA THR A 606 23.57 -18.15 -16.59
C THR A 606 25.03 -18.58 -16.66
N VAL A 607 25.32 -19.79 -16.17
CA VAL A 607 26.66 -20.38 -16.17
C VAL A 607 26.67 -21.61 -17.08
N GLU A 608 27.61 -21.61 -18.03
CA GLU A 608 27.82 -22.72 -18.97
C GLU A 608 28.92 -23.65 -18.46
N PHE A 609 28.71 -24.97 -18.58
CA PHE A 609 29.66 -25.98 -18.11
C PHE A 609 29.60 -27.25 -18.97
N GLU A 610 30.70 -28.00 -19.02
CA GLU A 610 30.85 -29.21 -19.84
C GLU A 610 30.56 -30.48 -19.04
N VAL A 611 29.54 -31.25 -19.45
CA VAL A 611 29.30 -32.60 -18.96
C VAL A 611 30.06 -33.61 -19.82
N LYS A 612 30.82 -34.49 -19.16
CA LYS A 612 31.60 -35.56 -19.80
C LYS A 612 30.88 -36.90 -19.71
N GLY A 613 31.11 -37.76 -20.71
CA GLY A 613 30.67 -39.16 -20.75
C GLY A 613 31.83 -40.15 -20.64
#